data_AF-A3W0W9-F1
#
_entry.id   AF-A3W0W9-F1
#
_cell.length_a   1.000
_cell.length_b   1.000
_cell.length_c   1.000
_cell.angle_alpha   90.00
_cell.angle_beta   90.00
_cell.angle_gamma   90.00
#
_symmetry.space_group_name_H-M   'P 1'
#
loop_
_entity.id
_entity.type
_entity.pdbx_description
1 polymer ?
#
loop_
_entity_poly.entity_id
_entity_poly.type
_entity_poly.pdbx_seq_one_letter_code
_entity_poly.pdbx_strand_id
1 'polypeptide(L)'
;MIRALLFVLGVTICAPAFALSCLPPDVAQSYIRAAEATEPYIVVRGQLSFDPARLPSTDMLPQRKPAHTLIPARLTGQALTRSGFDQAFDRAITLDVQCFGPWCASAVPGIEYLGFLERRDGGYVLAVDPCGGMAHPEPTPAMLDQVLTCLQGGPCAPKRP
;
A
#
# COMPACT_ATOMS: atom_id res chain seq x y z
N MET A 1 -42.22 -11.28 -50.96
CA MET A 1 -40.86 -10.69 -51.07
C MET A 1 -40.91 -9.29 -50.46
N ILE A 2 -39.81 -8.84 -49.81
CA ILE A 2 -39.60 -7.53 -49.12
C ILE A 2 -39.93 -7.60 -47.61
N ARG A 3 -38.97 -8.05 -46.78
CA ARG A 3 -37.87 -7.31 -46.11
C ARG A 3 -38.31 -6.77 -44.74
N ALA A 4 -38.15 -7.59 -43.71
CA ALA A 4 -38.17 -7.14 -42.32
C ALA A 4 -36.87 -6.34 -42.05
N LEU A 5 -37.01 -5.04 -41.80
CA LEU A 5 -35.92 -4.19 -41.30
C LEU A 5 -35.79 -4.39 -39.79
N LEU A 6 -34.75 -5.10 -39.37
CA LEU A 6 -34.28 -5.15 -37.99
C LEU A 6 -33.28 -4.00 -37.78
N PHE A 7 -33.70 -2.98 -37.04
CA PHE A 7 -32.85 -1.89 -36.58
C PHE A 7 -32.19 -2.31 -35.26
N VAL A 8 -30.99 -2.90 -35.33
CA VAL A 8 -30.17 -3.19 -34.14
C VAL A 8 -29.36 -1.94 -33.82
N LEU A 9 -29.85 -1.16 -32.86
CA LEU A 9 -29.18 0.02 -32.33
C LEU A 9 -28.05 -0.44 -31.39
N GLY A 10 -26.80 -0.25 -31.81
CA GLY A 10 -25.60 -0.66 -31.07
C GLY A 10 -25.42 0.12 -29.78
N VAL A 11 -25.48 -0.57 -28.65
CA VAL A 11 -25.11 -0.04 -27.33
C VAL A 11 -23.58 -0.02 -27.25
N THR A 12 -22.97 1.15 -27.41
CA THR A 12 -21.57 1.38 -27.09
C THR A 12 -21.39 1.34 -25.57
N ILE A 13 -20.86 0.22 -25.09
CA ILE A 13 -20.45 0.06 -23.69
C ILE A 13 -19.19 0.91 -23.50
N CYS A 14 -19.36 2.16 -23.09
CA CYS A 14 -18.25 2.99 -22.62
C CYS A 14 -17.84 2.42 -21.26
N ALA A 15 -16.81 1.57 -21.24
CA ALA A 15 -16.21 1.13 -19.99
C ALA A 15 -15.66 2.38 -19.27
N PRO A 16 -15.89 2.52 -17.95
CA PRO A 16 -15.39 3.68 -17.22
C PRO A 16 -13.86 3.70 -17.33
N ALA A 17 -13.34 4.77 -17.94
CA ALA A 17 -11.96 5.15 -17.79
C ALA A 17 -11.77 5.59 -16.33
N PHE A 18 -11.42 4.64 -15.47
CA PHE A 18 -10.90 4.96 -14.15
C PHE A 18 -9.61 5.77 -14.37
N ALA A 19 -9.74 7.09 -14.35
CA ALA A 19 -8.59 7.96 -14.19
C ALA A 19 -7.90 7.49 -12.90
N LEU A 20 -6.66 7.02 -13.01
CA LEU A 20 -5.81 6.53 -11.92
C LEU A 20 -5.41 7.69 -10.98
N SER A 21 -6.39 8.38 -10.42
CA SER A 21 -6.24 9.26 -9.28
C SER A 21 -6.36 8.38 -8.05
N CYS A 22 -5.28 7.67 -7.73
CA CYS A 22 -5.21 7.00 -6.46
C CYS A 22 -5.05 8.05 -5.37
N LEU A 23 -6.12 8.29 -4.63
CA LEU A 23 -6.01 8.97 -3.36
C LEU A 23 -5.22 8.04 -2.42
N PRO A 24 -4.23 8.54 -1.67
CA PRO A 24 -3.52 7.73 -0.69
C PRO A 24 -4.50 7.04 0.26
N PRO A 25 -4.25 5.77 0.64
CA PRO A 25 -5.15 5.03 1.49
C PRO A 25 -5.31 5.72 2.85
N ASP A 26 -6.51 5.67 3.41
CA ASP A 26 -6.74 6.07 4.80
C ASP A 26 -6.10 5.04 5.75
N VAL A 27 -5.50 5.49 6.84
CA VAL A 27 -4.76 4.61 7.77
C VAL A 27 -5.67 3.58 8.47
N ALA A 28 -6.92 3.93 8.78
CA ALA A 28 -7.88 2.97 9.32
C ALA A 28 -8.27 1.95 8.25
N GLN A 29 -8.36 2.34 6.97
CA GLN A 29 -8.57 1.39 5.89
C GLN A 29 -7.39 0.41 5.76
N SER A 30 -6.14 0.88 5.86
CA SER A 30 -4.97 -0.02 5.90
C SER A 30 -4.99 -0.94 7.11
N TYR A 31 -5.41 -0.45 8.28
CA TYR A 31 -5.56 -1.28 9.48
C TYR A 31 -6.62 -2.37 9.31
N ILE A 32 -7.82 -2.02 8.82
CA ILE A 32 -8.89 -2.99 8.57
C ILE A 32 -8.41 -4.06 7.60
N ARG A 33 -7.79 -3.67 6.48
CA ARG A 33 -7.23 -4.63 5.52
C ARG A 33 -6.20 -5.56 6.16
N ALA A 34 -5.31 -5.04 6.99
CA ALA A 34 -4.32 -5.84 7.71
C ALA A 34 -4.95 -6.79 8.75
N ALA A 35 -6.03 -6.36 9.42
CA ALA A 35 -6.72 -7.13 10.45
C ALA A 35 -7.63 -8.22 9.86
N GLU A 36 -8.16 -8.02 8.66
CA GLU A 36 -8.99 -8.98 7.93
C GLU A 36 -8.18 -9.95 7.05
N ALA A 37 -6.89 -9.69 6.84
CA ALA A 37 -6.00 -10.55 6.09
C ALA A 37 -5.82 -11.91 6.77
N THR A 38 -5.57 -12.95 5.97
CA THR A 38 -5.26 -14.29 6.49
C THR A 38 -3.85 -14.32 7.09
N GLU A 39 -2.96 -13.51 6.50
CA GLU A 39 -1.58 -13.37 6.88
C GLU A 39 -1.43 -12.46 8.11
N PRO A 40 -0.51 -12.77 9.03
CA PRO A 40 -0.31 -11.94 10.21
C PRO A 40 0.42 -10.63 9.88
N TYR A 41 -0.11 -9.50 10.36
CA TYR A 41 0.50 -8.18 10.21
C TYR A 41 0.97 -7.59 11.54
N ILE A 42 1.98 -6.72 11.47
CA ILE A 42 2.31 -5.76 12.54
C ILE A 42 2.34 -4.35 11.99
N VAL A 43 2.13 -3.38 12.86
CA VAL A 43 2.24 -1.96 12.51
C VAL A 43 3.51 -1.40 13.10
N VAL A 44 4.32 -0.72 12.29
CA VAL A 44 5.60 -0.14 12.72
C VAL A 44 5.68 1.29 12.22
N ARG A 45 6.09 2.20 13.11
CA ARG A 45 6.50 3.56 12.75
C ARG A 45 8.01 3.67 12.84
N GLY A 46 8.68 4.09 11.77
CA GLY A 46 10.14 4.22 11.78
C GLY A 46 10.73 4.72 10.47
N GLN A 47 12.05 4.90 10.47
CA GLN A 47 12.79 5.30 9.27
C GLN A 47 13.06 4.10 8.38
N LEU A 48 12.64 4.20 7.11
CA LEU A 48 12.86 3.17 6.10
C LEU A 48 14.16 3.43 5.35
N SER A 49 15.08 2.48 5.32
CA SER A 49 16.33 2.56 4.58
C SER A 49 16.45 1.45 3.57
N PHE A 50 16.85 1.79 2.34
CA PHE A 50 17.10 0.86 1.25
C PHE A 50 17.95 1.57 0.20
N ASP A 51 18.43 0.82 -0.78
CA ASP A 51 19.18 1.36 -1.91
C ASP A 51 18.19 1.85 -2.99
N PRO A 52 18.09 3.17 -3.24
CA PRO A 52 17.15 3.72 -4.23
C PRO A 52 17.48 3.29 -5.66
N ALA A 53 18.71 2.87 -5.96
CA ALA A 53 19.08 2.37 -7.30
C ALA A 53 18.40 1.03 -7.64
N ARG A 54 17.82 0.34 -6.64
CA ARG A 54 17.06 -0.90 -6.84
C ARG A 54 15.57 -0.68 -7.10
N LEU A 55 15.08 0.57 -7.08
CA LEU A 55 13.70 0.86 -7.46
C LEU A 55 13.48 0.53 -8.94
N PRO A 56 12.28 0.05 -9.31
CA PRO A 56 11.95 -0.16 -10.71
C PRO A 56 11.99 1.17 -11.46
N SER A 57 12.41 1.12 -12.73
CA SER A 57 12.42 2.31 -13.59
C SER A 57 11.03 2.95 -13.64
N THR A 58 10.98 4.29 -13.71
CA THR A 58 9.76 5.08 -13.89
C THR A 58 9.38 5.28 -15.36
N ASP A 59 10.18 4.76 -16.30
CA ASP A 59 9.94 4.90 -17.73
C ASP A 59 8.65 4.19 -18.14
N MET A 60 7.85 4.81 -19.01
CA MET A 60 6.60 4.22 -19.49
C MET A 60 6.79 2.99 -20.39
N LEU A 61 8.02 2.75 -20.84
CA LEU A 61 8.39 1.61 -21.67
C LEU A 61 9.42 0.73 -20.93
N PRO A 62 9.29 -0.61 -21.00
CA PRO A 62 8.18 -1.36 -21.59
C PRO A 62 6.88 -1.17 -20.79
N GLN A 63 5.73 -1.24 -21.46
CA GLN A 63 4.42 -1.11 -20.81
C GLN A 63 4.13 -2.22 -19.78
N ARG A 64 4.86 -3.34 -19.87
CA ARG A 64 4.77 -4.46 -18.94
C ARG A 64 6.04 -4.54 -18.13
N LYS A 65 5.95 -4.12 -16.87
CA LYS A 65 7.01 -4.26 -15.86
C LYS A 65 6.78 -5.51 -15.00
N PRO A 66 7.81 -6.01 -14.29
CA PRO A 66 7.59 -7.03 -13.27
C PRO A 66 6.56 -6.55 -12.26
N ALA A 67 5.58 -7.40 -11.92
CA ALA A 67 4.52 -7.02 -10.99
C ALA A 67 5.05 -6.73 -9.59
N HIS A 68 6.18 -7.36 -9.21
CA HIS A 68 6.83 -7.22 -7.92
C HIS A 68 8.33 -7.02 -8.11
N THR A 69 8.89 -6.08 -7.36
CA THR A 69 10.33 -5.87 -7.23
C THR A 69 10.69 -5.91 -5.75
N LEU A 70 11.35 -6.99 -5.32
CA LEU A 70 11.71 -7.22 -3.93
C LEU A 70 13.07 -6.57 -3.61
N ILE A 71 13.06 -5.57 -2.74
CA ILE A 71 14.25 -4.79 -2.38
C ILE A 71 14.61 -5.08 -0.91
N PRO A 72 15.85 -5.53 -0.61
CA PRO A 72 16.34 -5.59 0.75
C PRO A 72 16.34 -4.20 1.39
N ALA A 73 15.69 -4.09 2.55
CA ALA A 73 15.53 -2.84 3.28
C ALA A 73 15.74 -3.06 4.78
N ARG A 74 15.84 -1.97 5.55
CA ARG A 74 15.82 -1.99 7.00
C ARG A 74 14.87 -0.92 7.51
N LEU A 75 14.05 -1.29 8.48
CA LEU A 75 13.14 -0.37 9.17
C LEU A 75 13.55 -0.29 10.63
N THR A 76 13.80 0.94 11.10
CA THR A 76 14.24 1.23 12.47
C THR A 76 13.31 2.24 13.12
N GLY A 77 12.72 1.87 14.25
CA GLY A 77 11.72 2.66 14.95
C GLY A 77 11.01 1.86 16.05
N GLN A 78 9.68 1.93 16.08
CA GLN A 78 8.85 1.33 17.11
C GLN A 78 7.65 0.59 16.50
N ALA A 79 7.38 -0.61 16.97
CA ALA A 79 6.17 -1.36 16.67
C ALA A 79 5.03 -0.94 17.59
N LEU A 80 3.81 -0.98 17.04
CA LEU A 80 2.58 -0.69 17.73
C LEU A 80 2.21 -1.83 18.68
N THR A 81 1.89 -1.48 19.91
CA THR A 81 1.29 -2.33 20.92
C THR A 81 -0.01 -1.69 21.41
N ARG A 82 -0.73 -2.35 22.31
CA ARG A 82 -1.96 -1.79 22.91
C ARG A 82 -1.70 -0.50 23.71
N SER A 83 -0.47 -0.25 24.18
CA SER A 83 -0.09 0.97 24.90
C SER A 83 0.44 2.08 23.99
N GLY A 84 0.75 1.78 22.72
CA GLY A 84 1.26 2.75 21.76
C GLY A 84 2.44 2.22 20.96
N PHE A 85 3.19 3.12 20.34
CA PHE A 85 4.46 2.81 19.67
C PHE A 85 5.60 2.76 20.69
N ASP A 86 5.72 1.66 21.43
CA ASP A 86 6.67 1.52 22.55
C ASP A 86 7.60 0.31 22.44
N GLN A 87 7.30 -0.65 21.56
CA GLN A 87 8.16 -1.80 21.31
C GLN A 87 9.25 -1.43 20.30
N ALA A 88 10.52 -1.42 20.70
CA ALA A 88 11.63 -1.17 19.78
C ALA A 88 11.62 -2.15 18.59
N PHE A 89 11.71 -1.61 17.38
CA PHE A 89 11.76 -2.36 16.14
C PHE A 89 12.98 -1.94 15.33
N ASP A 90 13.90 -2.87 15.11
CA ASP A 90 15.08 -2.63 14.28
C ASP A 90 15.44 -3.93 13.56
N ARG A 91 14.94 -4.09 12.33
CA ARG A 91 15.01 -5.36 11.58
C ARG A 91 15.25 -5.11 10.10
N ALA A 92 15.96 -6.06 9.48
CA ALA A 92 15.95 -6.20 8.03
C ALA A 92 14.54 -6.64 7.60
N ILE A 93 14.04 -6.02 6.54
CA ILE A 93 12.72 -6.28 5.95
C ILE A 93 12.87 -6.38 4.43
N THR A 94 11.86 -6.88 3.75
CA THR A 94 11.74 -6.78 2.30
C THR A 94 10.76 -5.67 1.96
N LEU A 95 11.18 -4.72 1.14
CA LEU A 95 10.29 -3.76 0.50
C LEU A 95 9.81 -4.39 -0.82
N ASP A 96 8.53 -4.75 -0.90
CA ASP A 96 7.89 -5.25 -2.12
C ASP A 96 7.29 -4.08 -2.89
N VAL A 97 7.99 -3.64 -3.93
CA VAL A 97 7.55 -2.55 -4.80
C VAL A 97 6.73 -3.12 -5.94
N GLN A 98 5.43 -2.82 -5.93
CA GLN A 98 4.48 -3.38 -6.89
C GLN A 98 4.28 -2.47 -8.09
N CYS A 99 4.01 -3.08 -9.24
CA CYS A 99 3.68 -2.39 -10.47
C CYS A 99 2.34 -2.86 -11.03
N PHE A 100 1.46 -1.91 -11.36
CA PHE A 100 0.21 -2.16 -12.05
C PHE A 100 0.38 -1.72 -13.52
N GLY A 101 0.75 -2.67 -14.37
CA GLY A 101 1.09 -2.38 -15.77
C GLY A 101 2.37 -1.53 -15.88
N PRO A 102 2.32 -0.30 -16.41
CA PRO A 102 3.48 0.58 -16.50
C PRO A 102 3.75 1.38 -15.21
N TRP A 103 2.78 1.51 -14.30
CA TRP A 103 2.91 2.30 -13.08
C TRP A 103 3.49 1.46 -11.96
N CYS A 104 4.67 1.82 -11.48
CA CYS A 104 5.27 1.22 -10.30
C CYS A 104 5.14 2.14 -9.10
N ALA A 105 5.03 1.53 -7.92
CA ALA A 105 5.10 2.24 -6.66
C ALA A 105 6.45 2.94 -6.52
N SER A 106 6.44 4.05 -5.79
CA SER A 106 7.65 4.73 -5.34
C SER A 106 7.76 4.66 -3.82
N ALA A 107 8.99 4.71 -3.33
CA ALA A 107 9.31 4.87 -1.92
C ALA A 107 10.52 5.79 -1.81
N VAL A 108 10.65 6.49 -0.69
CA VAL A 108 11.74 7.43 -0.42
C VAL A 108 12.54 6.87 0.75
N PRO A 109 13.85 6.59 0.61
CA PRO A 109 14.65 6.15 1.75
C PRO A 109 14.95 7.32 2.69
N GLY A 110 15.13 7.02 3.98
CA GLY A 110 15.57 7.96 5.01
C GLY A 110 14.46 8.79 5.66
N ILE A 111 13.21 8.66 5.23
CA ILE A 111 12.06 9.33 5.86
C ILE A 111 11.31 8.38 6.80
N GLU A 112 10.46 8.96 7.64
CA GLU A 112 9.59 8.22 8.53
C GLU A 112 8.41 7.60 7.76
N TYR A 113 8.09 6.36 8.08
CA TYR A 113 6.95 5.63 7.57
C TYR A 113 6.13 5.06 8.71
N LEU A 114 4.81 5.03 8.54
CA LEU A 114 3.93 4.09 9.22
C LEU A 114 3.64 2.94 8.26
N GLY A 115 4.27 1.79 8.50
CA GLY A 115 4.14 0.59 7.69
C GLY A 115 3.29 -0.48 8.36
N PHE A 116 2.49 -1.17 7.56
CA PHE A 116 1.81 -2.40 7.93
C PHE A 116 2.60 -3.56 7.33
N LEU A 117 3.44 -4.19 8.15
CA LEU A 117 4.38 -5.22 7.71
C LEU A 117 3.74 -6.59 7.85
N GLU A 118 3.66 -7.31 6.74
CA GLU A 118 3.26 -8.71 6.71
C GLU A 118 4.38 -9.56 7.31
N ARG A 119 4.04 -10.50 8.19
CA ARG A 119 4.94 -11.51 8.72
C ARG A 119 4.90 -12.73 7.80
N ARG A 120 6.04 -13.08 7.22
CA ARG A 120 6.27 -14.29 6.44
C ARG A 120 7.35 -15.14 7.10
N ASP A 121 7.46 -16.41 6.69
CA ASP A 121 8.46 -17.35 7.24
C ASP A 121 9.91 -16.83 7.15
N GLY A 122 10.20 -15.94 6.18
CA GLY A 122 11.51 -15.33 5.96
C GLY A 122 11.72 -13.93 6.59
N GLY A 123 10.73 -13.39 7.30
CA GLY A 123 10.84 -12.08 7.94
C GLY A 123 9.62 -11.19 7.72
N TYR A 124 9.86 -9.89 7.53
CA TYR A 124 8.79 -8.90 7.37
C TYR A 124 8.79 -8.32 5.96
N VAL A 125 7.61 -8.10 5.40
CA VAL A 125 7.42 -7.49 4.08
C VAL A 125 6.59 -6.23 4.21
N LEU A 126 7.11 -5.12 3.69
CA LEU A 126 6.36 -3.88 3.48
C LEU A 126 6.00 -3.79 2.01
N ALA A 127 4.72 -3.97 1.68
CA ALA A 127 4.23 -3.88 0.31
C ALA A 127 3.78 -2.46 -0.02
N VAL A 128 4.31 -1.91 -1.11
CA VAL A 128 3.90 -0.61 -1.65
C VAL A 128 3.39 -0.79 -3.06
N ASP A 129 2.28 -0.14 -3.37
CA ASP A 129 1.68 -0.14 -4.70
C ASP A 129 1.61 1.32 -5.24
N PRO A 130 1.32 1.52 -6.54
CA PRO A 130 1.23 2.86 -7.13
C PRO A 130 0.20 3.79 -6.45
N CYS A 131 -0.65 3.25 -5.58
CA CYS A 131 -1.70 3.94 -4.86
C CYS A 131 -1.37 4.15 -3.38
N GLY A 132 -0.20 3.70 -2.90
CA GLY A 132 0.29 3.85 -1.52
C GLY A 132 0.37 2.53 -0.73
N GLY A 133 -0.37 1.50 -1.13
CA GLY A 133 -0.32 0.16 -0.52
C GLY A 133 -0.43 0.13 1.01
N MET A 134 0.53 -0.56 1.64
CA MET A 134 0.61 -0.78 3.08
C MET A 134 1.61 0.15 3.79
N ALA A 135 2.03 1.23 3.14
CA ALA A 135 2.98 2.19 3.69
C ALA A 135 2.43 3.62 3.63
N HIS A 136 2.57 4.34 4.75
CA HIS A 136 2.18 5.74 4.88
C HIS A 136 3.43 6.58 5.14
N PRO A 137 3.98 7.28 4.13
CA PRO A 137 5.13 8.15 4.32
C PRO A 137 4.77 9.38 5.17
N GLU A 138 5.69 9.82 6.00
CA GLU A 138 5.57 11.00 6.88
C GLU A 138 4.22 11.04 7.64
N PRO A 139 3.91 9.99 8.42
CA PRO A 139 2.60 9.85 9.06
C PRO A 139 2.35 11.00 10.05
N THR A 140 1.18 11.62 9.96
CA THR A 140 0.79 12.66 10.93
C THR A 140 0.51 12.05 12.31
N PRO A 141 0.63 12.83 13.41
CA PRO A 141 0.25 12.35 14.74
C PRO A 141 -1.18 11.78 14.80
N ALA A 142 -2.12 12.42 14.09
CA ALA A 142 -3.50 11.96 14.01
C ALA A 142 -3.65 10.57 13.36
N MET A 143 -2.78 10.22 12.41
CA MET A 143 -2.77 8.87 11.80
C MET A 143 -2.27 7.82 12.80
N LEU A 144 -1.25 8.16 13.59
CA LEU A 144 -0.71 7.28 14.62
C LEU A 144 -1.75 7.02 15.73
N ASP A 145 -2.45 8.07 16.17
CA ASP A 145 -3.51 7.96 17.18
C ASP A 145 -4.71 7.16 16.64
N GLN A 146 -5.07 7.35 15.37
CA GLN A 146 -6.14 6.60 14.72
C GLN A 146 -5.82 5.11 14.66
N VAL A 147 -4.59 4.72 14.29
CA VAL A 147 -4.20 3.31 14.22
C VAL A 147 -4.12 2.66 15.61
N LEU A 148 -3.68 3.42 16.62
CA LEU A 148 -3.70 2.97 18.02
C LEU A 148 -5.14 2.76 18.51
N THR A 149 -6.04 3.69 18.21
CA THR A 149 -7.47 3.59 18.53
C THR A 149 -8.08 2.34 17.91
N CYS A 150 -7.76 2.06 16.63
CA CYS A 150 -8.17 0.84 15.96
C CYS A 150 -7.69 -0.42 16.70
N LEU A 151 -6.40 -0.47 17.10
CA LEU A 151 -5.84 -1.62 17.83
C LEU A 151 -6.47 -1.82 19.21
N GLN A 152 -6.84 -0.74 19.89
CA GLN A 152 -7.48 -0.78 21.20
C GLN A 152 -8.96 -1.19 21.13
N GLY A 153 -9.54 -1.34 19.93
CA GLY A 153 -10.95 -1.67 19.73
C GLY A 153 -11.89 -0.46 19.79
N GLY A 154 -11.33 0.75 19.67
CA GLY A 154 -12.10 1.98 19.52
C GLY A 154 -12.65 2.16 18.10
N PRO A 155 -13.21 3.34 17.79
CA PRO A 155 -13.73 3.65 16.45
C PRO A 155 -12.64 3.53 15.38
N CYS A 156 -12.81 2.59 14.46
CA CYS A 156 -11.92 2.36 13.33
C CYS A 156 -12.70 2.46 12.02
N ALA A 157 -13.01 3.69 11.61
CA ALA A 157 -13.72 3.95 10.36
C ALA A 157 -12.83 4.80 9.44
N PRO A 158 -12.67 4.40 8.16
CA PRO A 158 -11.98 5.23 7.19
C PRO A 158 -12.67 6.59 7.04
N LYS A 159 -11.89 7.67 6.98
CA LYS A 159 -12.46 8.98 6.63
C LYS A 159 -12.83 8.93 5.14
N ARG A 160 -14.08 9.25 4.82
CA ARG A 160 -14.55 9.28 3.42
C ARG A 160 -13.76 10.36 2.66
N PRO A 161 -13.31 10.10 1.42
CA PRO A 161 -12.71 11.12 0.56
C PRO A 161 -13.68 12.27 0.27
#